data_AF-A0A8K0SKZ4-F1
#
_entry.id   AF-A0A8K0SKZ4-F1
#
_cell.length_a   1.000
_cell.length_b   1.000
_cell.length_c   1.000
_cell.angle_alpha   90.00
_cell.angle_beta   90.00
_cell.angle_gamma   90.00
#
_symmetry.space_group_name_H-M   'P 1'
#
loop_
_entity.id
_entity.type
_entity.pdbx_description
1 polymer ?
#
loop_
_entity_poly.entity_id
_entity_poly.type
_entity_poly.pdbx_seq_one_letter_code
_entity_poly.pdbx_strand_id
1 'polypeptide(L)'
;MKLPTSTHFLSLLACSTASAYLITGDGVNCRDGPGTSFKALKTYQKGHDVSISCQTEGTEVNGNSIWDFTSDGCYVADYYVKTGSDDYVTDKCTSGPSPPPTCGAPKSNAATVDLIASFEGFVPNIYLDTNGDATVGYGHLCKKTRCAEVKYPIPLSVADGKKLLAEDMAIFEKCITEMTNDRVTLNANQYGAVVSWSFNIGCSAARGSSLIRRLNAGEKPSVVLPEELVKWINDNNGPLEGLRRRRKAEITLSQKATTEKALPPVC
;
A
#
# COMPACT_ATOMS: atom_id res chain seq x y z
N MET A 1 -24.39 -49.39 -52.87
CA MET A 1 -25.02 -48.53 -51.86
C MET A 1 -24.56 -48.99 -50.49
N LYS A 2 -23.72 -48.20 -49.81
CA LYS A 2 -23.29 -48.43 -48.41
C LYS A 2 -23.71 -47.19 -47.61
N LEU A 3 -24.56 -47.38 -46.60
CA LEU A 3 -24.91 -46.34 -45.64
C LEU A 3 -23.74 -46.12 -44.66
N PRO A 4 -23.43 -44.89 -44.25
CA PRO A 4 -22.51 -44.64 -43.15
C PRO A 4 -23.25 -44.71 -41.81
N THR A 5 -22.67 -45.46 -40.88
CA THR A 5 -23.10 -45.62 -39.49
C THR A 5 -22.75 -44.35 -38.71
N SER A 6 -23.75 -43.79 -38.02
CA SER A 6 -23.59 -42.62 -37.14
C SER A 6 -23.05 -43.05 -35.77
N THR A 7 -21.88 -42.55 -35.38
CA THR A 7 -21.30 -42.77 -34.06
C THR A 7 -21.64 -41.57 -33.16
N HIS A 8 -22.54 -41.75 -32.21
CA HIS A 8 -22.81 -40.76 -31.17
C HIS A 8 -21.72 -40.84 -30.08
N PHE A 9 -20.94 -39.76 -29.93
CA PHE A 9 -20.05 -39.57 -28.78
C PHE A 9 -20.89 -39.12 -27.58
N LEU A 10 -21.02 -39.98 -26.57
CA LEU A 10 -21.53 -39.62 -25.25
C LEU A 10 -20.38 -38.90 -24.50
N SER A 11 -20.47 -37.58 -24.34
CA SER A 11 -19.55 -36.82 -23.50
C SER A 11 -19.93 -37.04 -22.04
N LEU A 12 -19.09 -37.77 -21.31
CA LEU A 12 -19.12 -37.84 -19.85
C LEU A 12 -18.57 -36.52 -19.30
N LEU A 13 -19.44 -35.65 -18.78
CA LEU A 13 -18.99 -34.55 -17.91
C LEU A 13 -18.43 -35.16 -16.62
N ALA A 14 -17.12 -35.02 -16.41
CA ALA A 14 -16.51 -35.25 -15.12
C ALA A 14 -16.96 -34.13 -14.17
N CYS A 15 -17.79 -34.47 -13.18
CA CYS A 15 -18.16 -33.56 -12.10
C CYS A 15 -16.98 -33.54 -11.11
N SER A 16 -16.19 -32.46 -11.10
CA SER A 16 -15.15 -32.26 -10.11
C SER A 16 -15.82 -32.10 -8.74
N THR A 17 -15.59 -33.03 -7.81
CA THR A 17 -16.11 -32.91 -6.45
C THR A 17 -15.31 -31.83 -5.72
N ALA A 18 -15.80 -30.59 -5.77
CA ALA A 18 -15.28 -29.54 -4.91
C ALA A 18 -15.54 -29.95 -3.46
N SER A 19 -14.50 -30.14 -2.66
CA SER A 19 -14.65 -30.38 -1.22
C SER A 19 -15.40 -29.21 -0.60
N ALA A 20 -16.54 -29.49 0.03
CA ALA A 20 -17.32 -28.53 0.79
C ALA A 20 -16.85 -28.56 2.25
N TYR A 21 -16.67 -27.37 2.84
CA TYR A 21 -16.18 -27.17 4.19
C TYR A 21 -17.19 -26.34 4.98
N LEU A 22 -17.39 -26.68 6.26
CA LEU A 22 -18.40 -26.05 7.10
C LEU A 22 -17.89 -24.77 7.75
N ILE A 23 -18.70 -23.71 7.70
CA ILE A 23 -18.49 -22.51 8.49
C ILE A 23 -18.80 -22.80 9.97
N THR A 24 -17.85 -22.49 10.87
CA THR A 24 -17.93 -22.79 12.31
C THR A 24 -18.46 -21.63 13.16
N GLY A 25 -18.26 -20.40 12.69
CA GLY A 25 -18.75 -19.17 13.32
C GLY A 25 -20.15 -18.77 12.84
N ASP A 26 -20.86 -17.97 13.63
CA ASP A 26 -22.13 -17.37 13.21
C ASP A 26 -21.90 -15.93 12.77
N GLY A 27 -22.51 -15.53 11.65
CA GLY A 27 -22.29 -14.19 11.09
C GLY A 27 -20.88 -13.94 10.55
N VAL A 28 -20.23 -14.94 9.94
CA VAL A 28 -18.85 -14.85 9.44
C VAL A 28 -18.80 -14.04 8.13
N ASN A 29 -18.00 -12.97 8.10
CA ASN A 29 -17.88 -12.13 6.91
C ASN A 29 -17.06 -12.79 5.81
N CYS A 30 -17.62 -12.83 4.60
CA CYS A 30 -16.90 -13.11 3.38
C CYS A 30 -16.56 -11.78 2.69
N ARG A 31 -15.28 -11.56 2.40
CA ARG A 31 -14.72 -10.25 2.07
C ARG A 31 -14.12 -10.20 0.66
N ASP A 32 -13.94 -9.01 0.13
CA ASP A 32 -13.31 -8.79 -1.18
C ASP A 32 -11.77 -8.91 -1.16
N GLY A 33 -11.16 -9.29 -0.03
CA GLY A 33 -9.75 -9.61 0.09
C GLY A 33 -9.40 -10.35 1.39
N PRO A 34 -8.19 -10.91 1.50
CA PRO A 34 -7.75 -11.73 2.63
C PRO A 34 -7.35 -10.87 3.85
N GLY A 35 -8.33 -10.25 4.50
CA GLY A 35 -8.07 -9.42 5.69
C GLY A 35 -9.32 -8.81 6.31
N THR A 36 -9.24 -8.44 7.58
CA THR A 36 -10.40 -7.94 8.33
C THR A 36 -10.81 -6.51 7.95
N SER A 37 -9.93 -5.76 7.28
CA SER A 37 -10.19 -4.42 6.76
C SER A 37 -10.92 -4.38 5.41
N PHE A 38 -10.96 -5.51 4.69
CA PHE A 38 -11.63 -5.63 3.40
C PHE A 38 -13.15 -5.57 3.53
N LYS A 39 -13.84 -5.09 2.49
CA LYS A 39 -15.29 -4.90 2.50
C LYS A 39 -15.96 -6.27 2.63
N ALA A 40 -16.87 -6.40 3.59
CA ALA A 40 -17.74 -7.56 3.66
C ALA A 40 -18.71 -7.54 2.46
N LEU A 41 -18.58 -8.53 1.57
CA LEU A 41 -19.46 -8.70 0.42
C LEU A 41 -20.74 -9.45 0.82
N LYS A 42 -20.61 -10.39 1.76
CA LYS A 42 -21.71 -11.16 2.34
C LYS A 42 -21.31 -11.75 3.69
N THR A 43 -22.26 -12.44 4.33
CA THR A 43 -22.05 -13.09 5.61
C THR A 43 -22.56 -14.53 5.55
N TYR A 44 -21.77 -15.46 6.08
CA TYR A 44 -22.14 -16.86 6.26
C TYR A 44 -22.71 -17.09 7.65
N GLN A 45 -23.71 -17.96 7.73
CA GLN A 45 -24.23 -18.46 9.00
C GLN A 45 -23.48 -19.72 9.40
N LYS A 46 -23.53 -20.06 10.69
CA LYS A 46 -22.92 -21.29 11.19
C LYS A 46 -23.53 -22.51 10.50
N GLY A 47 -22.68 -23.44 10.07
CA GLY A 47 -23.07 -24.66 9.37
C GLY A 47 -23.31 -24.48 7.86
N HIS A 48 -23.07 -23.28 7.32
CA HIS A 48 -23.06 -23.09 5.87
C HIS A 48 -21.87 -23.80 5.23
N ASP A 49 -22.08 -24.48 4.11
CA ASP A 49 -21.02 -25.13 3.35
C ASP A 49 -20.39 -24.16 2.34
N VAL A 50 -19.06 -24.09 2.33
CA VAL A 50 -18.28 -23.34 1.34
C VAL A 50 -17.31 -24.27 0.61
N SER A 51 -17.16 -24.10 -0.70
CA SER A 51 -16.09 -24.76 -1.44
C SER A 51 -14.87 -23.85 -1.53
N ILE A 52 -13.71 -24.34 -1.12
CA ILE A 52 -12.45 -23.59 -1.17
C ILE A 52 -11.82 -23.79 -2.54
N SER A 53 -11.61 -22.69 -3.27
CA SER A 53 -10.96 -22.70 -4.58
C SER A 53 -9.44 -22.63 -4.46
N CYS A 54 -8.93 -21.82 -3.53
CA CYS A 54 -7.50 -21.70 -3.21
C CYS A 54 -7.32 -21.01 -1.85
N GLN A 55 -6.10 -21.05 -1.32
CA GLN A 55 -5.76 -20.43 -0.03
C GLN A 55 -4.61 -19.41 -0.15
N THR A 56 -4.62 -18.40 0.71
CA THR A 56 -3.58 -17.34 0.76
C THR A 56 -3.38 -16.84 2.19
N GLU A 57 -2.27 -16.14 2.43
CA GLU A 57 -2.05 -15.40 3.67
C GLU A 57 -2.75 -14.04 3.66
N GLY A 58 -3.13 -13.59 4.87
CA GLY A 58 -3.84 -12.34 5.10
C GLY A 58 -3.70 -11.81 6.52
N THR A 59 -4.60 -10.92 6.93
CA THR A 59 -4.63 -10.43 8.32
C THR A 59 -4.89 -11.59 9.30
N GLU A 60 -4.13 -11.65 10.39
CA GLU A 60 -4.30 -12.69 11.41
C GLU A 60 -5.66 -12.57 12.12
N VAL A 61 -6.38 -13.69 12.22
CA VAL A 61 -7.64 -13.84 12.95
C VAL A 61 -7.46 -14.97 13.95
N ASN A 62 -7.47 -14.63 15.24
CA ASN A 62 -7.34 -15.59 16.36
C ASN A 62 -6.14 -16.54 16.21
N GLY A 63 -4.98 -16.02 15.80
CA GLY A 63 -3.74 -16.79 15.63
C GLY A 63 -3.61 -17.55 14.31
N ASN A 64 -4.56 -17.41 13.39
CA ASN A 64 -4.51 -18.01 12.05
C ASN A 64 -4.48 -16.91 10.97
N SER A 65 -3.51 -16.97 10.06
CA SER A 65 -3.30 -16.00 8.97
C SER A 65 -3.75 -16.52 7.60
N ILE A 66 -4.29 -17.73 7.52
CA ILE A 66 -4.80 -18.34 6.30
C ILE A 66 -6.21 -17.80 5.99
N TRP A 67 -6.43 -17.50 4.72
CA TRP A 67 -7.71 -17.06 4.17
C TRP A 67 -8.09 -17.95 2.99
N ASP A 68 -9.34 -18.39 2.99
CA ASP A 68 -9.92 -19.26 1.98
C ASP A 68 -10.66 -18.43 0.94
N PHE A 69 -10.24 -18.53 -0.33
CA PHE A 69 -11.01 -18.01 -1.44
C PHE A 69 -12.09 -19.01 -1.80
N THR A 70 -13.34 -18.67 -1.56
CA THR A 70 -14.47 -19.58 -1.78
C THR A 70 -15.00 -19.51 -3.21
N SER A 71 -15.72 -20.54 -3.64
CA SER A 71 -16.45 -20.55 -4.92
C SER A 71 -17.48 -19.42 -5.05
N ASP A 72 -17.83 -18.76 -3.95
CA ASP A 72 -18.70 -17.58 -3.93
C ASP A 72 -18.00 -16.29 -4.36
N GLY A 73 -16.70 -16.35 -4.66
CA GLY A 73 -15.92 -15.23 -5.16
C GLY A 73 -15.46 -14.26 -4.07
N CYS A 74 -15.26 -14.73 -2.84
CA CYS A 74 -14.84 -13.91 -1.71
C CYS A 74 -13.95 -14.69 -0.73
N TYR A 75 -13.30 -13.96 0.18
CA TYR A 75 -12.36 -14.51 1.16
C TYR A 75 -12.99 -14.64 2.53
N VAL A 76 -12.81 -15.78 3.17
CA VAL A 76 -13.17 -16.02 4.59
C VAL A 76 -11.92 -16.42 5.36
N ALA A 77 -11.79 -16.00 6.62
CA ALA A 77 -10.66 -16.43 7.44
C ALA A 77 -10.78 -17.93 7.74
N ASP A 78 -9.71 -18.69 7.53
CA ASP A 78 -9.67 -20.15 7.69
C ASP A 78 -10.00 -20.57 9.13
N TYR A 79 -9.72 -19.72 10.11
CA TYR A 79 -10.19 -19.88 11.50
C TYR A 79 -11.68 -20.22 11.63
N TYR A 80 -12.52 -19.71 10.72
CA TYR A 80 -13.96 -19.94 10.72
C TYR A 80 -14.42 -21.05 9.76
N VAL A 81 -13.51 -21.76 9.11
CA VAL A 81 -13.80 -22.84 8.16
C VAL A 81 -13.25 -24.14 8.71
N LYS A 82 -14.09 -25.18 8.76
CA LYS A 82 -13.68 -26.50 9.27
C LYS A 82 -12.91 -27.27 8.21
N THR A 83 -11.67 -26.86 7.96
CA THR A 83 -10.74 -27.51 7.01
C THR A 83 -10.08 -28.75 7.60
N GLY A 84 -9.93 -28.81 8.92
CA GLY A 84 -9.34 -29.94 9.65
C GLY A 84 -7.80 -29.93 9.71
N SER A 85 -7.19 -28.80 9.37
CA SER A 85 -5.74 -28.57 9.34
C SER A 85 -5.46 -27.11 9.74
N ASP A 86 -4.34 -26.87 10.42
CA ASP A 86 -3.83 -25.50 10.65
C ASP A 86 -2.89 -25.05 9.49
N ASP A 87 -2.65 -25.95 8.53
CA ASP A 87 -1.91 -25.72 7.28
C ASP A 87 -2.85 -25.71 6.06
N TYR A 88 -2.33 -25.24 4.92
CA TYR A 88 -3.01 -25.24 3.62
C TYR A 88 -3.59 -26.64 3.27
N VAL A 89 -4.90 -26.69 2.98
CA VAL A 89 -5.63 -27.90 2.55
C VAL A 89 -5.86 -27.97 1.05
N THR A 90 -5.55 -26.90 0.32
CA THR A 90 -5.60 -26.83 -1.14
C THR A 90 -4.44 -25.99 -1.68
N ASP A 91 -4.30 -25.94 -3.01
CA ASP A 91 -3.28 -25.13 -3.67
C ASP A 91 -3.34 -23.68 -3.19
N LYS A 92 -2.15 -23.09 -3.00
CA LYS A 92 -2.06 -21.65 -2.80
C LYS A 92 -2.65 -20.96 -4.02
N CYS A 93 -3.28 -19.80 -3.83
CA CYS A 93 -3.80 -19.01 -4.94
C CYS A 93 -2.67 -18.62 -5.92
N THR A 94 -2.44 -19.44 -6.95
CA THR A 94 -1.41 -19.23 -7.99
C THR A 94 -1.84 -18.16 -9.01
N SER A 95 -3.14 -17.90 -9.05
CA SER A 95 -3.81 -16.81 -9.77
C SER A 95 -5.27 -16.70 -9.31
N GLY A 96 -5.49 -16.61 -7.99
CA GLY A 96 -6.79 -16.17 -7.46
C GLY A 96 -7.10 -14.75 -7.95
N PRO A 97 -8.27 -14.15 -7.67
CA PRO A 97 -8.35 -12.71 -7.77
C PRO A 97 -7.14 -12.18 -7.01
N SER A 98 -6.29 -11.42 -7.70
CA SER A 98 -5.27 -10.65 -7.01
C SER A 98 -5.98 -9.95 -5.85
N PRO A 99 -5.36 -9.80 -4.66
CA PRO A 99 -5.85 -8.79 -3.72
C PRO A 99 -6.24 -7.57 -4.56
N PRO A 100 -7.47 -7.00 -4.40
CA PRO A 100 -7.96 -5.95 -5.29
C PRO A 100 -6.79 -5.02 -5.49
N PRO A 101 -6.33 -4.83 -6.76
CA PRO A 101 -4.96 -4.42 -7.07
C PRO A 101 -4.61 -3.41 -6.02
N THR A 102 -3.65 -3.70 -5.12
CA THR A 102 -3.34 -2.71 -4.09
C THR A 102 -3.04 -1.46 -4.89
N CYS A 103 -3.98 -0.49 -4.92
CA CYS A 103 -3.92 0.52 -5.97
C CYS A 103 -2.56 1.15 -5.71
N GLY A 104 -1.63 0.98 -6.66
CA GLY A 104 -0.23 1.23 -6.39
C GLY A 104 -0.14 2.63 -5.82
N ALA A 105 0.55 2.79 -4.69
CA ALA A 105 0.67 4.10 -4.07
C ALA A 105 1.07 5.11 -5.17
N PRO A 106 0.27 6.17 -5.41
CA PRO A 106 0.51 7.06 -6.52
C PRO A 106 1.93 7.58 -6.43
N LYS A 107 2.62 7.64 -7.56
CA LYS A 107 3.95 8.24 -7.57
C LYS A 107 3.84 9.74 -7.40
N SER A 108 4.69 10.27 -6.53
CA SER A 108 4.85 11.71 -6.36
C SER A 108 5.41 12.31 -7.64
N ASN A 109 4.88 13.48 -8.02
CA ASN A 109 5.32 14.14 -9.24
C ASN A 109 6.72 14.78 -9.08
N ALA A 110 7.30 15.23 -10.20
CA ALA A 110 8.63 15.84 -10.21
C ALA A 110 8.75 17.06 -9.27
N ALA A 111 7.69 17.86 -9.12
CA ALA A 111 7.69 19.00 -8.20
C ALA A 111 7.88 18.58 -6.74
N THR A 112 7.38 17.41 -6.36
CA THR A 112 7.57 16.83 -5.02
C THR A 112 9.00 16.36 -4.82
N VAL A 113 9.57 15.66 -5.81
CA VAL A 113 10.97 15.21 -5.77
C VAL A 113 11.91 16.42 -5.66
N ASP A 114 11.66 17.47 -6.44
CA ASP A 114 12.43 18.72 -6.40
C ASP A 114 12.31 19.43 -5.05
N LEU A 115 11.11 19.42 -4.45
CA LEU A 115 10.87 20.00 -3.13
C LEU A 115 11.72 19.28 -2.08
N ILE A 116 11.65 17.95 -1.99
CA ILE A 116 12.42 17.17 -1.02
C ILE A 116 13.92 17.34 -1.26
N ALA A 117 14.37 17.21 -2.51
CA ALA A 117 15.76 17.40 -2.91
C ALA A 117 16.34 18.76 -2.46
N SER A 118 15.52 19.82 -2.43
CA SER A 118 15.94 21.15 -1.97
C SER A 118 16.25 21.22 -0.46
N PHE A 119 15.77 20.26 0.34
CA PHE A 119 15.99 20.19 1.79
C PHE A 119 17.01 19.13 2.22
N GLU A 120 17.16 18.03 1.49
CA GLU A 120 18.04 16.92 1.90
C GLU A 120 19.53 17.16 1.57
N GLY A 121 19.85 18.05 0.62
CA GLY A 121 21.22 18.27 0.14
C GLY A 121 21.74 17.12 -0.75
N PHE A 122 22.72 17.39 -1.63
CA PHE A 122 23.19 16.40 -2.61
C PHE A 122 24.68 16.10 -2.45
N VAL A 123 25.03 14.82 -2.26
CA VAL A 123 26.41 14.33 -2.24
C VAL A 123 26.58 13.24 -3.31
N PRO A 124 27.38 13.46 -4.37
CA PRO A 124 27.46 12.51 -5.49
C PRO A 124 28.23 11.23 -5.14
N ASN A 125 29.17 11.30 -4.20
CA ASN A 125 29.98 10.15 -3.76
C ASN A 125 29.41 9.53 -2.49
N ILE A 126 29.76 8.26 -2.23
CA ILE A 126 29.48 7.63 -0.94
C ILE A 126 30.27 8.37 0.14
N TYR A 127 29.59 8.76 1.21
CA TYR A 127 30.16 9.38 2.40
C TYR A 127 29.65 8.66 3.66
N LEU A 128 30.24 8.97 4.81
CA LEU A 128 29.73 8.53 6.10
C LEU A 128 28.91 9.67 6.71
N ASP A 129 27.67 9.39 7.10
CA ASP A 129 26.82 10.37 7.79
C ASP A 129 27.29 10.63 9.24
N THR A 130 26.52 11.42 9.99
CA THR A 130 26.85 11.75 11.39
C THR A 130 26.85 10.54 12.33
N ASN A 131 26.18 9.45 11.94
CA ASN A 131 26.13 8.20 12.67
C ASN A 131 27.21 7.20 12.20
N GLY A 132 27.98 7.55 11.17
CA GLY A 132 29.00 6.70 10.57
C GLY A 132 28.48 5.72 9.54
N ASP A 133 27.22 5.87 9.10
CA ASP A 133 26.62 4.99 8.11
C ASP A 133 26.92 5.44 6.68
N ALA A 134 27.10 4.48 5.77
CA ALA A 134 27.37 4.77 4.36
C ALA A 134 26.14 5.37 3.67
N THR A 135 26.29 6.56 3.10
CA THR A 135 25.19 7.34 2.50
C THR A 135 25.60 7.92 1.13
N VAL A 136 24.65 8.12 0.23
CA VAL A 136 24.89 8.74 -1.09
C VAL A 136 23.68 9.55 -1.57
N GLY A 137 23.88 10.49 -2.49
CA GLY A 137 22.81 11.25 -3.13
C GLY A 137 22.11 12.22 -2.18
N TYR A 138 20.79 12.11 -2.09
CA TYR A 138 19.93 12.91 -1.20
C TYR A 138 19.63 12.17 0.11
N GLY A 139 20.69 11.68 0.78
CA GLY A 139 20.55 10.97 2.05
C GLY A 139 20.17 9.50 1.94
N HIS A 140 20.41 8.84 0.81
CA HIS A 140 20.13 7.40 0.66
C HIS A 140 21.08 6.57 1.53
N LEU A 141 20.52 5.88 2.53
CA LEU A 141 21.27 4.99 3.42
C LEU A 141 21.55 3.65 2.73
N CYS A 142 22.83 3.37 2.50
CA CYS A 142 23.23 2.16 1.79
C CYS A 142 23.10 0.91 2.67
N LYS A 143 22.41 -0.10 2.15
CA LYS A 143 22.14 -1.39 2.79
C LYS A 143 23.20 -2.45 2.46
N LYS A 144 23.91 -2.31 1.33
CA LYS A 144 25.01 -3.22 0.98
C LYS A 144 26.33 -2.47 0.93
N THR A 145 27.41 -3.23 1.08
CA THR A 145 28.78 -2.72 0.98
C THR A 145 28.96 -1.93 -0.31
N ARG A 146 29.51 -0.71 -0.18
CA ARG A 146 29.72 0.22 -1.30
C ARG A 146 28.44 0.56 -2.09
N CYS A 147 27.27 0.48 -1.45
CA CYS A 147 25.98 0.84 -2.05
C CYS A 147 25.66 0.00 -3.31
N ALA A 148 26.02 -1.29 -3.32
CA ALA A 148 25.86 -2.17 -4.48
C ALA A 148 24.40 -2.41 -4.93
N GLU A 149 23.42 -2.02 -4.12
CA GLU A 149 22.00 -2.00 -4.45
C GLU A 149 21.56 -0.77 -5.27
N VAL A 150 22.37 0.29 -5.29
CA VAL A 150 22.10 1.49 -6.08
C VAL A 150 22.33 1.17 -7.56
N LYS A 151 21.26 1.29 -8.36
CA LYS A 151 21.27 0.93 -9.79
C LYS A 151 21.95 1.97 -10.68
N TYR A 152 22.29 3.13 -10.12
CA TYR A 152 22.84 4.28 -10.82
C TYR A 152 24.36 4.34 -10.64
N PRO A 153 25.11 4.82 -11.65
CA PRO A 153 26.56 5.00 -11.51
C PRO A 153 26.92 5.93 -10.35
N ILE A 154 27.90 5.54 -9.54
CA ILE A 154 28.49 6.38 -8.50
C ILE A 154 29.87 6.84 -9.01
N PRO A 155 30.18 8.15 -9.05
CA PRO A 155 29.44 9.26 -8.45
C PRO A 155 28.10 9.56 -9.15
N LEU A 156 27.05 9.80 -8.37
CA LEU A 156 25.71 10.08 -8.91
C LEU A 156 25.70 11.41 -9.67
N SER A 157 24.96 11.44 -10.78
CA SER A 157 24.49 12.70 -11.35
C SER A 157 23.33 13.26 -10.50
N VAL A 158 23.06 14.56 -10.55
CA VAL A 158 21.88 15.15 -9.88
C VAL A 158 20.59 14.48 -10.37
N ALA A 159 20.51 14.17 -11.66
CA ALA A 159 19.35 13.49 -12.24
C ALA A 159 19.16 12.08 -11.68
N ASP A 160 20.23 11.30 -11.56
CA ASP A 160 20.16 9.95 -11.01
C ASP A 160 19.95 9.97 -9.48
N GLY A 161 20.51 10.96 -8.79
CA GLY A 161 20.21 11.21 -7.37
C GLY A 161 18.72 11.47 -7.15
N LYS A 162 18.06 12.24 -8.03
CA LYS A 162 16.60 12.46 -7.93
C LYS A 162 15.80 11.20 -8.24
N LYS A 163 16.25 10.35 -9.16
CA LYS A 163 15.59 9.05 -9.41
C LYS A 163 15.72 8.13 -8.19
N LEU A 164 16.91 8.07 -7.57
CA LEU A 164 17.12 7.33 -6.32
C LEU A 164 16.24 7.88 -5.19
N LEU A 165 16.16 9.20 -5.03
CA LEU A 165 15.28 9.84 -4.06
C LEU A 165 13.80 9.46 -4.31
N ALA A 166 13.35 9.45 -5.56
CA ALA A 166 11.99 9.02 -5.90
C ALA A 166 11.73 7.53 -5.61
N GLU A 167 12.76 6.67 -5.68
CA GLU A 167 12.68 5.28 -5.21
C GLU A 167 12.54 5.21 -3.68
N ASP A 168 13.32 6.00 -2.93
CA ASP A 168 13.26 6.06 -1.46
C ASP A 168 11.92 6.60 -0.95
N MET A 169 11.31 7.53 -1.68
CA MET A 169 9.99 8.08 -1.39
C MET A 169 8.88 7.02 -1.39
N ALA A 170 9.07 5.87 -2.04
CA ALA A 170 8.03 4.83 -2.20
C ALA A 170 7.48 4.32 -0.86
N ILE A 171 8.30 4.27 0.19
CA ILE A 171 7.86 3.86 1.52
C ILE A 171 6.86 4.87 2.10
N PHE A 172 7.12 6.17 1.91
CA PHE A 172 6.27 7.25 2.39
C PHE A 172 5.01 7.43 1.54
N GLU A 173 5.11 7.23 0.22
CA GLU A 173 3.97 7.17 -0.69
C GLU A 173 2.97 6.09 -0.23
N LYS A 174 3.46 4.86 -0.05
CA LYS A 174 2.66 3.72 0.43
C LYS A 174 2.04 4.00 1.78
N CYS A 175 2.85 4.47 2.71
CA CYS A 175 2.45 4.83 4.06
C CYS A 175 1.32 5.87 4.11
N ILE A 176 1.40 6.95 3.33
CA ILE A 176 0.32 7.95 3.25
C ILE A 176 -0.93 7.35 2.61
N THR A 177 -0.78 6.62 1.51
CA THR A 177 -1.93 5.99 0.84
C THR A 177 -2.67 5.02 1.76
N GLU A 178 -1.95 4.20 2.53
CA GLU A 178 -2.52 3.25 3.50
C GLU A 178 -3.17 3.94 4.71
N MET A 179 -2.74 5.15 5.05
CA MET A 179 -3.30 5.93 6.16
C MET A 179 -4.57 6.70 5.76
N THR A 180 -4.85 6.83 4.46
CA THR A 180 -5.99 7.59 3.94
C THR A 180 -7.14 6.69 3.49
N ASN A 181 -8.39 7.09 3.74
CA ASN A 181 -9.57 6.38 3.27
C ASN A 181 -10.10 6.92 1.92
N ASP A 182 -11.13 6.28 1.39
CA ASP A 182 -11.80 6.61 0.12
C ASP A 182 -12.41 8.02 0.05
N ARG A 183 -12.63 8.68 1.20
CA ARG A 183 -13.11 10.07 1.26
C ARG A 183 -12.00 11.09 1.00
N VAL A 184 -10.74 10.67 1.08
CA VAL A 184 -9.59 11.55 0.88
C VAL A 184 -9.31 11.72 -0.60
N THR A 185 -9.62 12.90 -1.13
CA THR A 185 -9.29 13.27 -2.52
C THR A 185 -8.15 14.27 -2.53
N LEU A 186 -6.98 13.89 -3.06
CA LEU A 186 -5.82 14.76 -3.22
C LEU A 186 -5.40 14.84 -4.69
N ASN A 187 -5.11 16.05 -5.16
CA ASN A 187 -4.34 16.21 -6.39
C ASN A 187 -2.86 15.88 -6.16
N ALA A 188 -2.08 15.73 -7.23
CA ALA A 188 -0.68 15.31 -7.15
C ALA A 188 0.20 16.23 -6.29
N ASN A 189 -0.05 17.55 -6.30
CA ASN A 189 0.72 18.49 -5.49
C ASN A 189 0.35 18.43 -4.00
N GLN A 190 -0.93 18.23 -3.69
CA GLN A 190 -1.39 18.05 -2.31
C GLN A 190 -0.86 16.74 -1.73
N TYR A 191 -0.95 15.65 -2.50
CA TYR A 191 -0.37 14.37 -2.11
C TYR A 191 1.15 14.48 -1.89
N GLY A 192 1.84 15.12 -2.83
CA GLY A 192 3.27 15.39 -2.74
C GLY A 192 3.68 16.17 -1.50
N ALA A 193 2.90 17.18 -1.10
CA ALA A 193 3.15 17.93 0.14
C ALA A 193 3.04 17.04 1.40
N VAL A 194 2.05 16.15 1.45
CA VAL A 194 1.89 15.19 2.57
C VAL A 194 3.02 14.15 2.56
N VAL A 195 3.44 13.66 1.39
CA VAL A 195 4.57 12.74 1.26
C VAL A 195 5.89 13.39 1.68
N SER A 196 6.17 14.62 1.24
CA SER A 196 7.36 15.39 1.67
C SER A 196 7.41 15.61 3.17
N TRP A 197 6.26 15.95 3.77
CA TRP A 197 6.14 16.10 5.21
C TRP A 197 6.40 14.77 5.91
N SER A 198 5.78 13.68 5.46
CA SER A 198 6.00 12.34 6.02
C SER A 198 7.42 11.83 5.85
N PHE A 199 8.10 12.18 4.75
CA PHE A 199 9.52 11.87 4.53
C PHE A 199 10.39 12.48 5.64
N ASN A 200 10.05 13.70 6.07
CA ASN A 200 10.78 14.41 7.11
C ASN A 200 10.52 13.91 8.52
N ILE A 201 9.25 13.63 8.85
CA ILE A 201 8.83 13.33 10.23
C ILE A 201 8.67 11.82 10.51
N GLY A 202 8.66 11.00 9.46
CA GLY A 202 8.43 9.57 9.53
C GLY A 202 6.95 9.17 9.55
N CYS A 203 6.69 7.94 9.10
CA CYS A 203 5.35 7.36 9.00
C CYS A 203 4.61 7.23 10.35
N SER A 204 5.32 6.89 11.42
CA SER A 204 4.71 6.73 12.74
C SER A 204 4.12 8.05 13.26
N ALA A 205 4.87 9.15 13.12
CA ALA A 205 4.38 10.48 13.49
C ALA A 205 3.27 10.95 12.56
N ALA A 206 3.36 10.66 11.25
CA ALA A 206 2.29 10.96 10.29
C ALA A 206 0.97 10.25 10.66
N ARG A 207 1.03 8.95 11.01
CA ARG A 207 -0.12 8.13 11.40
C ARG A 207 -0.89 8.69 12.60
N GLY A 208 -0.17 9.17 13.62
CA GLY A 208 -0.75 9.73 14.83
C GLY A 208 -1.24 11.19 14.68
N SER A 209 -1.06 11.80 13.52
CA SER A 209 -1.27 13.24 13.35
C SER A 209 -2.75 13.64 13.24
N SER A 210 -3.03 14.88 13.65
CA SER A 210 -4.29 15.55 13.34
C SER A 210 -4.48 15.75 11.83
N LEU A 211 -3.40 15.91 11.04
CA LEU A 211 -3.46 16.05 9.59
C LEU A 211 -4.18 14.87 8.93
N ILE A 212 -3.69 13.64 9.17
CA ILE A 212 -4.27 12.42 8.60
C ILE A 212 -5.70 12.22 9.13
N ARG A 213 -5.93 12.45 10.43
CA ARG A 213 -7.28 12.32 11.02
C ARG A 213 -8.30 13.24 10.37
N ARG A 214 -7.94 14.52 10.14
CA ARG A 214 -8.82 15.52 9.51
C ARG A 214 -9.08 15.22 8.04
N LEU A 215 -8.06 14.80 7.29
CA LEU A 215 -8.26 14.33 5.91
C LEU A 215 -9.25 13.16 5.86
N ASN A 216 -9.07 12.14 6.71
CA ASN A 216 -9.96 10.98 6.79
C ASN A 216 -11.39 11.30 7.24
N ALA A 217 -11.58 12.41 7.95
CA ALA A 217 -12.90 12.94 8.30
C ALA A 217 -13.58 13.65 7.11
N GLY A 218 -12.92 13.74 5.95
CA GLY A 218 -13.44 14.37 4.74
C GLY A 218 -13.28 15.89 4.72
N GLU A 219 -12.48 16.47 5.62
CA GLU A 219 -12.20 17.90 5.59
C GLU A 219 -11.39 18.28 4.34
N LYS A 220 -11.65 19.49 3.82
CA LYS A 220 -11.03 19.96 2.57
C LYS A 220 -9.51 20.05 2.69
N PRO A 221 -8.73 19.39 1.81
CA PRO A 221 -7.27 19.45 1.86
C PRO A 221 -6.70 20.88 1.82
N SER A 222 -7.34 21.76 1.05
CA SER A 222 -6.95 23.18 0.96
C SER A 222 -7.04 23.95 2.29
N VAL A 223 -7.77 23.42 3.28
CA VAL A 223 -7.87 23.95 4.65
C VAL A 223 -6.93 23.17 5.58
N VAL A 224 -6.99 21.83 5.53
CA VAL A 224 -6.25 20.96 6.46
C VAL A 224 -4.74 21.12 6.32
N LEU A 225 -4.21 21.11 5.08
CA LEU A 225 -2.76 21.16 4.87
C LEU A 225 -2.11 22.43 5.43
N PRO A 226 -2.56 23.67 5.10
CA PRO A 226 -1.95 24.88 5.67
C PRO A 226 -2.08 24.98 7.19
N GLU A 227 -3.19 24.51 7.77
CA GLU A 227 -3.39 24.59 9.23
C GLU A 227 -2.56 23.56 10.00
N GLU A 228 -2.38 22.36 9.46
CA GLU A 228 -1.71 21.27 10.18
C GLU A 228 -0.20 21.25 9.93
N LEU A 229 0.27 21.54 8.70
CA LEU A 229 1.71 21.48 8.40
C LEU A 229 2.52 22.49 9.22
N VAL A 230 2.01 23.70 9.46
CA VAL A 230 2.71 24.73 10.25
C VAL A 230 2.97 24.35 11.71
N LYS A 231 2.30 23.31 12.23
CA LYS A 231 2.49 22.82 13.60
C LYS A 231 3.75 21.95 13.74
N TRP A 232 4.28 21.43 12.63
CA TRP A 232 5.43 20.50 12.61
C TRP A 232 6.74 21.24 12.34
N ILE A 233 7.07 22.17 13.25
CA ILE A 233 8.22 23.07 13.13
C ILE A 233 9.20 23.00 14.30
N ASN A 234 8.93 22.15 15.29
CA ASN A 234 9.74 22.08 16.52
C ASN A 234 10.69 20.88 16.50
N ASP A 235 11.86 21.04 17.11
CA ASP A 235 12.69 19.95 17.63
C ASP A 235 12.59 19.89 19.17
N ASN A 236 13.51 19.16 19.80
CA ASN A 236 13.58 19.06 21.27
C ASN A 236 13.85 20.40 21.97
N ASN A 237 14.36 21.41 21.26
CA ASN A 237 14.71 22.72 21.77
C ASN A 237 13.73 23.82 21.33
N GLY A 238 12.67 23.47 20.59
CA GLY A 238 11.63 24.39 20.15
C GLY A 238 11.65 24.64 18.64
N PRO A 239 11.07 25.76 18.16
CA PRO A 239 10.89 26.00 16.73
C PRO A 239 12.21 26.16 15.97
N LEU A 240 12.36 25.42 14.87
CA LEU A 240 13.49 25.51 13.96
C LEU A 240 13.12 26.25 12.67
N GLU A 241 13.93 27.25 12.30
CA GLU A 241 13.75 28.01 11.05
C GLU A 241 13.81 27.13 9.80
N GLY A 242 14.65 26.08 9.81
CA GLY A 242 14.70 25.11 8.72
C GLY A 242 13.36 24.40 8.51
N LEU A 243 12.72 23.95 9.59
CA LEU A 243 11.42 23.30 9.53
C LEU A 243 10.32 24.29 9.15
N ARG A 244 10.34 25.54 9.65
CA ARG A 244 9.41 26.59 9.21
C ARG A 244 9.47 26.80 7.69
N ARG A 245 10.67 26.90 7.12
CA ARG A 245 10.86 27.02 5.66
C ARG A 245 10.32 25.81 4.91
N ARG A 246 10.58 24.59 5.42
CA ARG A 246 10.09 23.34 4.82
C ARG A 246 8.57 23.26 4.82
N ARG A 247 7.91 23.48 5.96
CA ARG A 247 6.45 23.48 6.06
C ARG A 247 5.81 24.53 5.15
N LYS A 248 6.39 25.74 5.06
CA LYS A 248 5.92 26.78 4.14
C LYS A 248 6.01 26.34 2.67
N ALA A 249 7.10 25.68 2.29
CA ALA A 249 7.30 25.21 0.92
C ALA A 249 6.34 24.06 0.55
N GLU A 250 6.08 23.14 1.48
CA GLU A 250 5.06 22.08 1.33
C GLU A 250 3.65 22.65 1.19
N ILE A 251 3.29 23.66 2.01
CA ILE A 251 2.02 24.38 1.89
C ILE A 251 1.92 25.07 0.53
N THR A 252 2.98 25.75 0.09
CA THR A 252 3.02 26.41 -1.21
C THR A 252 2.82 25.41 -2.35
N LEU A 253 3.47 24.25 -2.29
CA LEU A 253 3.25 23.17 -3.26
C LEU A 253 1.78 22.75 -3.25
N SER A 254 1.20 22.47 -2.09
CA SER A 254 -0.20 22.01 -1.97
C SER A 254 -1.25 22.98 -2.52
N GLN A 255 -0.94 24.28 -2.54
CA GLN A 255 -1.83 25.34 -3.03
C GLN A 255 -1.72 25.51 -4.54
N LYS A 256 -0.67 25.00 -5.18
CA LYS A 256 -0.49 25.06 -6.62
C LYS A 256 -1.49 24.14 -7.31
N ALA A 257 -2.37 24.73 -8.11
CA ALA A 257 -3.37 23.98 -8.86
C ALA A 257 -2.72 23.00 -9.86
N THR A 258 -3.29 21.80 -9.94
CA THR A 258 -2.97 20.79 -10.96
C THR A 258 -4.22 19.95 -11.22
N THR A 259 -4.38 19.44 -12.44
CA THR A 259 -5.44 18.50 -12.82
C THR A 259 -5.05 17.04 -12.57
N GLU A 260 -3.77 16.79 -12.30
CA GLU A 260 -3.24 15.47 -11.98
C GLU A 260 -3.79 15.00 -10.62
N LYS A 261 -4.49 13.87 -10.61
CA LYS A 261 -5.06 13.27 -9.40
C LYS A 261 -4.06 12.27 -8.81
N ALA A 262 -4.02 12.18 -7.48
CA ALA A 262 -3.25 11.17 -6.78
C ALA A 262 -4.14 10.28 -5.91
N LEU A 263 -4.92 10.88 -5.00
CA LEU A 263 -5.86 10.12 -4.15
C LEU A 263 -7.33 10.43 -4.52
N PRO A 264 -8.25 9.46 -4.39
CA PRO A 264 -7.98 8.05 -4.08
C PRO A 264 -7.15 7.38 -5.18
N PRO A 265 -6.32 6.37 -4.85
CA PRO A 265 -5.43 5.76 -5.82
C PRO A 265 -6.23 5.03 -6.90
N VAL A 266 -5.76 5.08 -8.14
CA VAL A 266 -6.43 4.42 -9.27
C VAL A 266 -6.05 2.95 -9.28
N CYS A 267 -7.06 2.13 -9.02
CA CYS A 267 -7.16 0.75 -9.44
C CYS A 267 -7.86 0.72 -10.82
#